data_AF-A0AAE3WID1-F1
#
_entry.id   AF-A0AAE3WID1-F1
#
_cell.length_a   1.000
_cell.length_b   1.000
_cell.length_c   1.000
_cell.angle_alpha   90.00
_cell.angle_beta   90.00
_cell.angle_gamma   90.00
#
_symmetry.space_group_name_H-M   'P 1'
#
loop_
_entity.id
_entity.type
_entity.pdbx_description
1 polymer ?
#
loop_
_entity_poly.entity_id
_entity_poly.type
_entity_poly.pdbx_seq_one_letter_code
_entity_poly.pdbx_strand_id
1 'polypeptide(L)'
;MSRINSITLTSLLALGLAAGPSQADEIIGNLYIDGSLCVGNDCVNGQAFGFDTQILKENNLRLFFDDTSSTATFPNNDWRFALNDTSDGGDDHFSLADATAGRYVFRVFAGARSNALVVDSQ
;
A
#
# COMPACT_ATOMS: atom_id res chain seq x y z
N MET A 1 11.87 -71.28 30.00
CA MET A 1 12.15 -70.35 31.11
C MET A 1 11.67 -68.97 30.69
N SER A 2 10.64 -68.48 31.38
CA SER A 2 10.00 -67.16 31.26
C SER A 2 10.92 -66.06 31.80
N ARG A 3 10.89 -64.84 31.22
CA ARG A 3 10.73 -63.56 31.94
C ARG A 3 10.08 -62.49 31.04
N ILE A 4 9.36 -61.60 31.72
CA ILE A 4 8.26 -60.73 31.28
C ILE A 4 8.70 -59.24 31.30
N ASN A 5 8.05 -58.45 30.44
CA ASN A 5 7.79 -56.99 30.43
C ASN A 5 8.94 -55.96 30.39
N SER A 6 8.85 -55.05 29.41
CA SER A 6 8.66 -53.63 29.74
C SER A 6 7.92 -52.90 28.62
N ILE A 7 6.69 -52.48 28.90
CA ILE A 7 5.93 -51.51 28.11
C ILE A 7 6.56 -50.14 28.40
N THR A 8 7.15 -49.50 27.39
CA THR A 8 7.48 -48.07 27.45
C THR A 8 6.51 -47.32 26.54
N LEU A 9 5.47 -46.79 27.17
CA LEU A 9 4.60 -45.76 26.64
C LEU A 9 5.32 -44.41 26.79
N THR A 10 5.30 -43.59 25.74
CA THR A 10 5.40 -42.11 25.66
C THR A 10 6.47 -41.60 24.69
N SER A 11 5.99 -40.97 23.61
CA SER A 11 6.49 -39.65 23.25
C SER A 11 5.31 -38.83 22.73
N LEU A 12 5.11 -37.66 23.35
CA LEU A 12 4.17 -36.62 22.95
C LEU A 12 4.41 -36.27 21.48
N LEU A 13 3.37 -36.33 20.65
CA LEU A 13 3.38 -35.65 19.36
C LEU A 13 3.47 -34.15 19.64
N ALA A 14 4.67 -33.58 19.54
CA ALA A 14 4.85 -32.14 19.59
C ALA A 14 4.08 -31.54 18.40
N LEU A 15 2.90 -31.01 18.67
CA LEU A 15 2.15 -30.19 17.74
C LEU A 15 2.93 -28.88 17.61
N GLY A 16 3.92 -28.87 16.73
CA GLY A 16 4.59 -27.66 16.31
C GLY A 16 3.58 -26.80 15.57
N LEU A 17 2.83 -25.96 16.30
CA LEU A 17 2.13 -24.86 15.68
C LEU A 17 3.19 -23.98 15.05
N ALA A 18 3.34 -24.06 13.73
CA ALA A 18 3.95 -23.00 12.97
C ALA A 18 3.04 -21.77 13.14
N ALA A 19 3.30 -20.99 14.19
CA ALA A 19 2.75 -19.65 14.30
C ALA A 19 3.32 -18.85 13.12
N GLY A 20 2.55 -18.75 12.05
CA GLY A 20 2.81 -17.78 10.99
C GLY A 20 2.77 -16.36 11.58
N PRO A 21 3.38 -15.37 10.93
CA PRO A 21 3.28 -13.99 11.40
C PRO A 21 1.80 -13.60 11.50
N SER A 22 1.35 -13.35 12.72
CA SER A 22 0.07 -12.69 12.99
C SER A 22 0.24 -11.23 12.57
N GLN A 23 -0.24 -10.86 11.39
CA GLN A 23 -0.41 -9.46 11.04
C GLN A 23 -1.78 -9.02 11.55
N ALA A 24 -1.78 -8.12 12.55
CA ALA A 24 -2.98 -7.45 13.02
C ALA A 24 -2.94 -6.00 12.50
N ASP A 25 -4.11 -5.45 12.23
CA ASP A 25 -4.21 -4.03 11.88
C ASP A 25 -3.81 -3.18 13.08
N GLU A 26 -2.88 -2.25 12.87
CA GLU A 26 -2.49 -1.27 13.88
C GLU A 26 -3.20 0.06 13.61
N ILE A 27 -4.02 0.51 14.56
CA ILE A 27 -4.62 1.85 14.52
C ILE A 27 -3.71 2.77 15.34
N ILE A 28 -2.88 3.53 14.63
CA ILE A 28 -2.02 4.57 15.21
C ILE A 28 -2.82 5.87 15.22
N GLY A 29 -2.72 6.64 16.31
CA GLY A 29 -3.27 7.99 16.38
C GLY A 29 -2.48 8.97 15.50
N ASN A 30 -2.01 10.07 16.10
CA ASN A 30 -1.11 10.97 15.38
C ASN A 30 0.28 10.33 15.25
N LEU A 31 0.78 10.22 14.03
CA LEU A 31 2.14 9.76 13.74
C LEU A 31 2.97 10.91 13.15
N TYR A 32 4.00 11.32 13.85
CA TYR A 32 5.01 12.23 13.34
C TYR A 32 6.27 11.43 13.00
N ILE A 33 6.75 11.58 11.77
CA ILE A 33 7.96 10.91 11.28
C ILE A 33 9.03 11.98 11.09
N ASP A 34 10.12 11.87 11.86
CA ASP A 34 11.34 12.63 11.64
C ASP A 34 12.25 11.84 10.68
N GLY A 35 12.36 12.29 9.43
CA GLY A 35 13.05 11.59 8.35
C GLY A 35 12.13 11.22 7.20
N SER A 36 12.24 9.98 6.70
CA SER A 36 11.52 9.53 5.50
C SER A 36 10.68 8.27 5.74
N LEU A 37 9.58 8.15 5.00
CA LEU A 37 8.62 7.03 5.07
C LEU A 37 8.58 6.24 3.76
N CYS A 38 8.69 4.91 3.83
CA CYS A 38 8.34 4.03 2.72
C CYS A 38 7.01 3.34 3.01
N VAL A 39 6.06 3.38 2.06
CA VAL A 39 4.77 2.69 2.17
C VAL A 39 4.57 1.74 0.99
N GLY A 40 4.14 0.52 1.29
CA GLY A 40 3.82 -0.51 0.30
C GLY A 40 4.63 -1.80 0.50
N ASN A 41 4.16 -2.88 -0.11
CA ASN A 41 4.68 -4.23 0.01
C ASN A 41 6.11 -4.37 -0.52
N ASP A 42 6.51 -3.50 -1.45
CA ASP A 42 7.83 -3.54 -2.10
C ASP A 42 8.88 -2.67 -1.37
N CYS A 43 8.54 -2.13 -0.20
CA CYS A 43 9.49 -1.48 0.70
C CYS A 43 10.46 -2.50 1.31
N VAL A 44 11.71 -2.10 1.52
CA VAL A 44 12.77 -2.98 2.03
C VAL A 44 13.43 -2.41 3.28
N ASN A 45 13.99 -3.29 4.12
CA ASN A 45 14.83 -2.86 5.23
C ASN A 45 16.14 -2.24 4.72
N GLY A 46 16.53 -1.09 5.28
CA GLY A 46 17.68 -0.32 4.80
C GLY A 46 17.42 0.45 3.51
N GLN A 47 16.15 0.79 3.21
CA GLN A 47 15.78 1.62 2.06
C GLN A 47 16.62 2.90 2.01
N ALA A 48 17.25 3.15 0.86
CA ALA A 48 17.90 4.42 0.58
C ALA A 48 16.84 5.43 0.11
N PHE A 49 16.75 6.56 0.80
CA PHE A 49 15.76 7.60 0.51
C PHE A 49 16.31 8.74 -0.36
N GLY A 50 17.62 8.97 -0.35
CA GLY A 50 18.20 10.10 -1.08
C GLY A 50 17.59 11.42 -0.60
N PHE A 51 16.98 12.16 -1.52
CA PHE A 51 16.26 13.40 -1.21
C PHE A 51 14.75 13.22 -1.03
N ASP A 52 14.23 12.01 -1.23
CA ASP A 52 12.80 11.74 -1.09
C ASP A 52 12.41 11.59 0.38
N THR A 53 11.39 12.33 0.80
CA THR A 53 10.80 12.23 2.14
C THR A 53 9.76 11.11 2.22
N GLN A 54 9.15 10.73 1.10
CA GLN A 54 8.23 9.60 1.02
C GLN A 54 8.44 8.81 -0.27
N ILE A 55 8.50 7.48 -0.14
CA ILE A 55 8.56 6.56 -1.27
C ILE A 55 7.36 5.61 -1.17
N LEU A 56 6.56 5.50 -2.23
CA LEU A 56 5.44 4.57 -2.32
C LEU A 56 5.79 3.47 -3.31
N LYS A 57 5.74 2.20 -2.89
CA LYS A 57 6.18 1.07 -3.71
C LYS A 57 5.16 -0.07 -3.75
N GLU A 58 4.49 -0.17 -4.89
CA GLU A 58 3.53 -1.22 -5.23
C GLU A 58 3.51 -1.43 -6.75
N ASN A 59 3.08 -2.60 -7.20
CA ASN A 59 2.83 -2.85 -8.63
C ASN A 59 1.63 -2.07 -9.17
N ASN A 60 0.66 -1.74 -8.31
CA ASN A 60 -0.58 -1.06 -8.66
C ASN A 60 -0.83 0.12 -7.73
N LEU A 61 0.00 1.16 -7.84
CA LEU A 61 0.01 2.26 -6.87
C LEU A 61 -1.22 3.17 -7.02
N ARG A 62 -1.98 3.30 -5.94
CA ARG A 62 -3.15 4.19 -5.82
C ARG A 62 -3.12 4.93 -4.49
N LEU A 63 -3.26 6.24 -4.51
CA LEU A 63 -3.49 7.04 -3.30
C LEU A 63 -4.94 7.49 -3.31
N PHE A 64 -5.76 6.90 -2.44
CA PHE A 64 -7.18 7.19 -2.34
C PHE A 64 -7.46 8.22 -1.25
N PHE A 65 -8.27 9.22 -1.60
CA PHE A 65 -8.75 10.26 -0.72
C PHE A 65 -10.24 10.01 -0.54
N ASP A 66 -10.58 9.35 0.57
CA ASP A 66 -11.94 8.99 0.97
C ASP A 66 -12.54 10.13 1.80
N ASP A 67 -13.45 10.91 1.21
CA ASP A 67 -14.12 12.00 1.92
C ASP A 67 -15.36 11.46 2.63
N THR A 68 -15.23 11.28 3.95
CA THR A 68 -16.31 10.75 4.80
C THR A 68 -17.30 11.82 5.28
N SER A 69 -17.21 13.06 4.76
CA SER A 69 -18.10 14.15 5.11
C SER A 69 -19.55 13.81 4.75
N SER A 70 -20.45 13.89 5.73
CA SER A 70 -21.86 13.49 5.60
C SER A 70 -22.85 14.64 5.71
N THR A 71 -22.41 15.84 6.09
CA THR A 71 -23.28 17.02 6.15
C THR A 71 -23.36 17.69 4.79
N ALA A 72 -24.58 18.01 4.34
CA ALA A 72 -24.83 18.61 3.02
C ALA A 72 -24.12 19.97 2.75
N THR A 73 -23.50 20.57 3.77
CA THR A 73 -22.76 21.82 3.65
C THR A 73 -21.29 21.64 3.29
N PHE A 74 -20.74 20.43 3.42
CA PHE A 74 -19.35 20.15 3.06
C PHE A 74 -19.29 19.47 1.68
N PRO A 75 -18.26 19.78 0.86
CA PRO A 75 -17.89 18.91 -0.24
C PRO A 75 -17.66 17.47 0.26
N ASN A 76 -17.91 16.49 -0.60
CA ASN A 76 -17.83 15.06 -0.26
C ASN A 76 -17.40 14.21 -1.46
N ASN A 77 -16.61 14.77 -2.38
CA ASN A 77 -16.14 14.03 -3.55
C ASN A 77 -14.86 13.28 -3.22
N ASP A 78 -14.82 12.01 -3.58
CA ASP A 78 -13.65 11.17 -3.42
C ASP A 78 -12.69 11.35 -4.58
N TRP A 79 -11.40 11.36 -4.27
CA TRP A 79 -10.35 11.54 -5.26
C TRP A 79 -9.35 10.41 -5.22
N ARG A 80 -8.62 10.21 -6.32
CA ARG A 80 -7.52 9.26 -6.37
C ARG A 80 -6.40 9.72 -7.26
N PHE A 81 -5.17 9.60 -6.79
CA PHE A 81 -4.03 9.52 -7.70
C PHE A 81 -3.84 8.09 -8.17
N ALA A 82 -3.79 7.91 -9.49
CA ALA A 82 -3.58 6.64 -10.15
C ALA A 82 -2.33 6.69 -11.01
N LEU A 83 -1.40 5.78 -10.70
CA LEU A 83 -0.09 5.67 -11.33
C LEU A 83 -0.08 4.40 -12.18
N ASN A 84 0.03 4.58 -13.49
CA ASN A 84 -0.05 3.55 -14.53
C ASN A 84 -1.37 2.76 -14.50
N ASP A 85 -1.65 2.04 -15.59
CA ASP A 85 -2.73 1.06 -15.62
C ASP A 85 -2.33 -0.22 -14.85
N THR A 86 -3.33 -0.97 -14.41
CA THR A 86 -3.14 -2.19 -13.60
C THR A 86 -3.03 -3.47 -14.43
N SER A 87 -3.36 -3.38 -15.72
CA SER A 87 -3.31 -4.51 -16.65
C SER A 87 -1.92 -4.60 -17.26
N ASP A 88 -1.45 -5.84 -17.46
CA ASP A 88 -0.20 -6.08 -18.18
C ASP A 88 -0.23 -5.43 -19.57
N GLY A 89 0.77 -4.60 -19.86
CA GLY A 89 0.85 -3.85 -21.12
C GLY A 89 -0.12 -2.66 -21.23
N GLY A 90 -0.72 -2.23 -20.12
CA GLY A 90 -1.51 -1.00 -20.06
C GLY A 90 -0.65 0.27 -20.15
N ASP A 91 -1.32 1.43 -20.07
CA ASP A 91 -0.65 2.71 -20.24
C ASP A 91 0.19 3.11 -19.01
N ASP A 92 1.35 3.73 -19.26
CA ASP A 92 2.14 4.42 -18.24
C ASP A 92 1.65 5.87 -18.09
N HIS A 93 1.20 6.25 -16.90
CA HIS A 93 0.64 7.58 -16.66
C HIS A 93 0.60 8.00 -15.19
N PHE A 94 0.48 9.30 -14.95
CA PHE A 94 0.00 9.87 -13.70
C PHE A 94 -1.38 10.49 -13.94
N SER A 95 -2.39 10.06 -13.17
CA SER A 95 -3.77 10.52 -13.32
C SER A 95 -4.38 10.99 -12.01
N LEU A 96 -5.21 12.05 -12.10
CA LEU A 96 -6.19 12.42 -11.08
C LEU A 96 -7.57 11.87 -11.49
N ALA A 97 -8.12 11.01 -10.66
CA ALA A 97 -9.45 10.45 -10.84
C ALA A 97 -10.46 11.10 -9.89
N ASP A 98 -11.61 11.48 -10.45
CA ASP A 98 -12.85 11.64 -9.70
C ASP A 98 -13.32 10.21 -9.37
N ALA A 99 -13.05 9.79 -8.14
CA ALA A 99 -13.28 8.41 -7.71
C ALA A 99 -14.76 8.15 -7.43
N THR A 100 -15.50 9.15 -6.95
CA THR A 100 -16.95 9.08 -6.79
C THR A 100 -17.64 8.81 -8.13
N ALA A 101 -17.20 9.50 -9.18
CA ALA A 101 -17.80 9.35 -10.50
C ALA A 101 -17.10 8.34 -11.43
N GLY A 102 -16.06 7.67 -10.94
CA GLY A 102 -15.38 6.58 -11.65
C GLY A 102 -14.67 6.99 -12.95
N ARG A 103 -14.13 8.21 -13.04
CA ARG A 103 -13.44 8.69 -14.25
C ARG A 103 -12.16 9.45 -13.95
N TYR A 104 -11.22 9.41 -14.90
CA TYR A 104 -10.05 10.29 -14.88
C TYR A 104 -10.45 11.68 -15.39
N VAL A 105 -10.12 12.72 -14.61
CA VAL A 105 -10.39 14.12 -14.98
C VAL A 105 -9.12 14.84 -15.44
N PHE A 106 -7.94 14.28 -15.13
CA PHE A 106 -6.66 14.71 -15.64
C PHE A 106 -5.71 13.53 -15.73
N ARG A 107 -4.90 13.48 -16.79
CA ARG A 107 -3.93 12.40 -17.06
C ARG A 107 -2.72 12.95 -17.80
N VAL A 108 -1.54 12.54 -17.36
CA VAL A 108 -0.25 12.79 -18.03
C VAL A 108 0.39 11.44 -18.33
N PHE A 109 0.59 11.14 -19.61
CA PHE A 109 1.27 9.91 -20.04
C PHE A 109 2.79 10.02 -19.86
N ALA A 110 3.44 8.89 -19.60
CA ALA A 110 4.89 8.80 -19.62
C ALA A 110 5.42 9.27 -20.98
N GLY A 111 6.57 9.97 -20.96
CA GLY A 111 7.15 10.57 -22.17
C GLY A 111 6.54 11.92 -22.58
N ALA A 112 5.60 12.47 -21.82
CA ALA A 112 5.22 13.88 -21.97
C ALA A 112 6.46 14.78 -21.91
N ARG A 113 6.52 15.78 -22.82
CA ARG A 113 7.65 16.72 -22.88
C ARG A 113 7.71 17.58 -21.62
N SER A 114 8.89 18.12 -21.33
CA SER A 114 9.06 19.12 -20.27
C SER A 114 8.07 20.27 -20.45
N ASN A 115 7.39 20.65 -19.37
CA ASN A 115 6.41 21.74 -19.37
C ASN A 115 5.25 21.54 -20.37
N ALA A 116 4.78 20.30 -20.53
CA ALA A 116 3.67 19.98 -21.44
C ALA A 116 2.39 20.78 -21.12
N LEU A 117 2.17 21.11 -19.85
CA LEU A 117 1.17 22.09 -19.41
C LEU A 117 1.80 22.96 -18.31
N VAL A 118 1.78 24.26 -18.54
CA VAL A 118 2.10 25.27 -17.53
C VAL A 118 0.91 26.20 -17.45
N VAL A 119 0.34 26.34 -16.26
CA VAL A 119 -0.71 27.31 -15.95
C VAL A 119 -0.12 28.26 -14.94
N ASP A 120 -0.08 29.53 -15.29
CA ASP A 120 0.47 30.60 -14.46
C ASP A 120 -0.53 31.75 -14.37
N SER A 121 -0.52 32.47 -13.26
CA SER A 121 -1.34 33.66 -13.05
C SER A 121 -0.77 34.90 -13.73
N GLN A 122 0.51 34.86 -14.13
CA GLN A 122 1.45 35.99 -14.13
C GLN A 122 1.71 36.52 -12.70
#